data_AF-A0A6I4ZMY1-F1
#
_entry.id   AF-A0A6I4ZMY1-F1
#
_cell.length_a   1.000
_cell.length_b   1.000
_cell.length_c   1.000
_cell.angle_alpha   90.00
_cell.angle_beta   90.00
_cell.angle_gamma   90.00
#
_symmetry.space_group_name_H-M   'P 1'
#
loop_
_entity.id
_entity.type
_entity.pdbx_description
1 polymer ?
#
loop_
_entity_poly.entity_id
_entity_poly.type
_entity_poly.pdbx_seq_one_letter_code
_entity_poly.pdbx_strand_id
1 'polypeptide(L)'
;MTGRQGRTREQLRKSIGRNLIEHRLIVSTATSDGDETSLIDDTLLGGDDNYNGWWIVVKAGEIRRVSDYDATDAQLNWTRPLPEATAAVDSYELWPSEYPPEVIHDYINQAIGEAAGHIYEPVEDESLQAGGGVTRFPIPEGIDAIWKVQVRVSTSSPSPIDADSAVWRTLPSHLWGIDKGDRVLTLTDGGRRLAGSAPLKLVGGRVPSGLSSDASTTVVPDDFIIARATALALFASPDLSESGRAACEKWDVRTREARAAFPLLTNMRRVR
;
A
#
# COMPACT_ATOMS: atom_id res chain seq x y z
N MET A 1 2.54 14.35 13.49
CA MET A 1 2.00 12.98 13.57
C MET A 1 3.11 12.06 13.11
N THR A 2 3.80 11.41 14.04
CA THR A 2 4.73 10.33 13.72
C THR A 2 3.92 9.25 13.01
N GLY A 3 4.09 9.15 11.69
CA GLY A 3 3.35 8.21 10.87
C GLY A 3 3.60 6.80 11.39
N ARG A 4 2.54 6.10 11.80
CA ARG A 4 2.62 4.66 11.98
C ARG A 4 2.99 4.10 10.62
N GLN A 5 4.19 3.56 10.48
CA GLN A 5 4.59 2.89 9.25
C GLN A 5 3.58 1.76 9.03
N GLY A 6 2.89 1.78 7.89
CA GLY A 6 1.91 0.75 7.53
C GLY A 6 2.59 -0.61 7.42
N ARG A 7 1.82 -1.70 7.55
CA ARG A 7 2.39 -3.04 7.34
C ARG A 7 2.95 -3.18 5.93
N THR A 8 4.02 -3.96 5.81
CA THR A 8 4.60 -4.28 4.50
C THR A 8 3.69 -5.24 3.72
N ARG A 9 3.87 -5.36 2.39
CA ARG A 9 3.10 -6.31 1.57
C ARG A 9 3.20 -7.74 2.10
N GLU A 10 4.39 -8.15 2.54
CA GLU A 10 4.61 -9.46 3.17
C GLU A 10 3.75 -9.63 4.43
N GLN A 11 3.76 -8.64 5.33
CA GLN A 11 2.97 -8.69 6.58
C GLN A 11 1.46 -8.71 6.31
N LEU A 12 0.99 -7.96 5.32
CA LEU A 12 -0.40 -7.95 4.87
C LEU A 12 -0.78 -9.31 4.29
N ARG A 13 0.04 -9.85 3.37
CA ARG A 13 -0.18 -11.17 2.76
C ARG A 13 -0.26 -12.27 3.81
N LYS A 14 0.71 -12.35 4.74
CA LYS A 14 0.67 -13.32 5.86
C LYS A 14 -0.58 -13.16 6.72
N SER A 15 -1.05 -11.94 6.95
CA SER A 15 -2.28 -11.69 7.70
C SER A 15 -3.52 -12.20 6.96
N ILE A 16 -3.59 -11.96 5.65
CA ILE A 16 -4.68 -12.44 4.78
C ILE A 16 -4.69 -13.97 4.71
N GLY A 17 -3.54 -14.61 4.49
CA GLY A 17 -3.45 -16.07 4.44
C GLY A 17 -3.91 -16.75 5.73
N ARG A 18 -3.57 -16.19 6.90
CA ARG A 18 -4.07 -16.69 8.19
C ARG A 18 -5.60 -16.60 8.31
N ASN A 19 -6.22 -15.61 7.69
CA ASN A 19 -7.68 -15.44 7.70
C ASN A 19 -8.39 -16.37 6.71
N LEU A 20 -7.75 -16.68 5.59
CA LEU A 20 -8.33 -17.47 4.51
C LEU A 20 -8.32 -18.97 4.81
N ILE A 21 -7.24 -19.47 5.42
CA ILE A 21 -6.87 -20.87 5.28
C ILE A 21 -6.97 -21.64 6.61
N GLU A 22 -7.79 -21.19 7.57
CA GLU A 22 -8.02 -21.87 8.87
C GLU A 22 -6.75 -22.49 9.49
N HIS A 23 -5.67 -21.69 9.57
CA HIS A 23 -4.34 -22.10 10.09
C HIS A 23 -3.46 -23.00 9.21
N ARG A 24 -3.82 -23.28 7.95
CA ARG A 24 -2.98 -24.08 7.05
C ARG A 24 -1.88 -23.26 6.33
N LEU A 25 -1.87 -21.93 6.47
CA LEU A 25 -0.69 -21.13 6.07
C LEU A 25 0.48 -21.51 6.98
N ILE A 26 1.51 -22.10 6.41
CA ILE A 26 2.75 -22.39 7.15
C ILE A 26 3.68 -21.20 6.94
N VAL A 27 4.24 -20.69 8.04
CA VAL A 27 5.32 -19.71 8.02
C VAL A 27 6.43 -20.29 8.88
N SER A 28 7.56 -20.60 8.24
CA SER A 28 8.69 -21.26 8.90
C SER A 28 10.01 -20.68 8.38
N THR A 29 11.11 -21.26 8.83
CA THR A 29 12.48 -20.95 8.42
C THR A 29 13.16 -22.26 8.07
N ALA A 30 13.86 -22.31 6.94
CA ALA A 30 14.62 -23.48 6.54
C ALA A 30 15.58 -23.91 7.66
N THR A 31 15.77 -25.21 7.87
CA THR A 31 16.67 -25.73 8.91
C THR A 31 18.07 -26.04 8.37
N SER A 32 18.19 -26.21 7.06
CA SER A 32 19.44 -26.55 6.37
C SER A 32 19.57 -25.79 5.05
N ASP A 33 20.80 -25.72 4.53
CA ASP A 33 21.07 -25.17 3.21
C ASP A 33 20.53 -26.11 2.13
N GLY A 34 19.74 -25.56 1.22
CA GLY A 34 19.28 -26.24 0.01
C GLY A 34 20.02 -25.71 -1.21
N ASP A 35 19.36 -25.79 -2.37
CA ASP A 35 19.87 -25.23 -3.63
C ASP A 35 18.86 -24.26 -4.27
N GLU A 36 19.10 -23.88 -5.52
CA GLU A 36 18.20 -22.99 -6.27
C GLU A 36 16.83 -23.63 -6.57
N THR A 37 16.72 -24.94 -6.44
CA THR A 37 15.54 -25.76 -6.76
C THR A 37 14.90 -26.44 -5.55
N SER A 38 15.41 -26.18 -4.34
CA SER A 38 14.98 -26.87 -3.14
C SER A 38 15.06 -26.02 -1.88
N LEU A 39 14.28 -26.39 -0.86
CA LEU A 39 14.36 -25.88 0.50
C LEU A 39 14.21 -27.05 1.48
N ILE A 40 15.05 -27.09 2.50
CA ILE A 40 15.04 -28.15 3.52
C ILE A 40 14.57 -27.56 4.85
N ASP A 41 13.52 -28.14 5.43
CA ASP A 41 13.00 -27.78 6.74
C ASP A 41 12.47 -29.00 7.51
N ASP A 42 13.28 -29.50 8.45
CA ASP A 42 13.00 -30.65 9.30
C ASP A 42 11.82 -30.44 10.27
N THR A 43 11.28 -29.22 10.36
CA THR A 43 10.10 -28.92 11.18
C THR A 43 8.78 -29.11 10.43
N LEU A 44 8.84 -29.33 9.11
CA LEU A 44 7.66 -29.63 8.30
C LEU A 44 7.05 -30.98 8.69
N LEU A 45 5.71 -31.02 8.68
CA LEU A 45 4.94 -32.18 9.14
C LEU A 45 4.12 -32.76 8.01
N GLY A 46 4.35 -34.03 7.69
CA GLY A 46 3.61 -34.74 6.65
C GLY A 46 4.41 -35.93 6.15
N GLY A 47 3.78 -36.76 5.33
CA GLY A 47 4.49 -37.76 4.53
C GLY A 47 4.89 -37.19 3.17
N ASP A 48 5.45 -38.05 2.33
CA ASP A 48 5.79 -37.72 0.95
C ASP A 48 4.57 -37.14 0.22
N ASP A 49 4.84 -36.26 -0.75
CA ASP A 49 3.85 -35.57 -1.59
C ASP A 49 2.87 -34.62 -0.87
N ASN A 50 2.91 -34.50 0.46
CA ASN A 50 1.90 -33.77 1.24
C ASN A 50 1.75 -32.29 0.84
N TYR A 51 2.83 -31.68 0.33
CA TYR A 51 2.86 -30.29 -0.11
C TYR A 51 2.92 -30.15 -1.64
N ASN A 52 2.73 -31.23 -2.41
CA ASN A 52 2.80 -31.17 -3.86
C ASN A 52 1.69 -30.27 -4.41
N GLY A 53 2.06 -29.36 -5.30
CA GLY A 53 1.16 -28.34 -5.81
C GLY A 53 0.83 -27.23 -4.82
N TRP A 54 1.51 -27.12 -3.68
CA TRP A 54 1.45 -25.90 -2.88
C TRP A 54 2.33 -24.82 -3.51
N TRP A 55 2.08 -23.56 -3.15
CA TRP A 55 2.94 -22.44 -3.48
C TRP A 55 3.88 -22.15 -2.33
N ILE A 56 5.15 -21.89 -2.62
CA ILE A 56 6.12 -21.39 -1.66
C ILE A 56 6.48 -19.95 -1.99
N VAL A 57 6.53 -19.10 -0.97
CA VAL A 57 7.12 -17.76 -1.04
C VAL A 57 8.39 -17.76 -0.20
N VAL A 58 9.54 -17.48 -0.81
CA VAL A 58 10.86 -17.52 -0.16
C VAL A 58 11.74 -16.39 -0.72
N LYS A 59 12.93 -16.15 -0.18
CA LYS A 59 13.93 -15.20 -0.72
C LYS A 59 13.33 -13.86 -1.21
N ALA A 60 12.95 -12.99 -0.27
CA ALA A 60 12.41 -11.66 -0.57
C ALA A 60 11.17 -11.63 -1.48
N GLY A 61 10.35 -12.68 -1.44
CA GLY A 61 9.06 -12.72 -2.12
C GLY A 61 9.06 -13.49 -3.45
N GLU A 62 10.10 -14.26 -3.75
CA GLU A 62 10.13 -15.19 -4.86
C GLU A 62 9.09 -16.29 -4.68
N ILE A 63 8.25 -16.50 -5.70
CA ILE A 63 7.14 -17.45 -5.66
C ILE A 63 7.49 -18.66 -6.52
N ARG A 64 7.36 -19.86 -5.96
CA ARG A 64 7.54 -21.14 -6.68
C ARG A 64 6.36 -22.07 -6.42
N ARG A 65 6.17 -23.02 -7.34
CA ARG A 65 5.22 -24.12 -7.17
C ARG A 65 6.00 -25.35 -6.73
N VAL A 66 5.63 -25.92 -5.60
CA VAL A 66 6.22 -27.15 -5.08
C VAL A 66 5.84 -28.29 -6.02
N SER A 67 6.84 -28.91 -6.65
CA SER A 67 6.67 -30.05 -7.52
C SER A 67 6.74 -31.37 -6.78
N ASP A 68 7.49 -31.42 -5.68
CA ASP A 68 7.70 -32.62 -4.88
C ASP A 68 8.06 -32.27 -3.42
N TYR A 69 7.72 -33.15 -2.48
CA TYR A 69 8.14 -33.09 -1.08
C TYR A 69 8.57 -34.49 -0.62
N ASP A 70 9.85 -34.61 -0.30
CA ASP A 70 10.43 -35.82 0.30
C ASP A 70 10.43 -35.66 1.82
N ALA A 71 9.65 -36.49 2.52
CA ALA A 71 9.57 -36.43 3.98
C ALA A 71 10.77 -37.07 4.67
N THR A 72 11.57 -37.88 3.97
CA THR A 72 12.80 -38.49 4.51
C THR A 72 13.88 -37.43 4.69
N ASP A 73 14.03 -36.58 3.69
CA ASP A 73 15.03 -35.49 3.67
C ASP A 73 14.42 -34.12 4.04
N ALA A 74 13.14 -34.08 4.38
CA ALA A 74 12.37 -32.87 4.68
C ALA A 74 12.51 -31.76 3.62
N GLN A 75 12.56 -32.18 2.35
CA GLN A 75 12.97 -31.36 1.23
C GLN A 75 11.79 -31.04 0.31
N LEU A 76 11.49 -29.75 0.17
CA LEU A 76 10.58 -29.23 -0.85
C LEU A 76 11.37 -28.97 -2.13
N ASN A 77 10.86 -29.44 -3.26
CA ASN A 77 11.48 -29.26 -4.57
C ASN A 77 10.57 -28.46 -5.51
N TRP A 78 11.17 -27.73 -6.45
CA TRP A 78 10.46 -27.03 -7.53
C TRP A 78 11.29 -26.98 -8.82
N THR A 79 10.61 -26.82 -9.96
CA THR A 79 11.26 -26.93 -11.28
C THR A 79 12.00 -25.68 -11.72
N ARG A 80 11.49 -24.48 -11.41
CA ARG A 80 12.09 -23.21 -11.87
C ARG A 80 13.09 -22.70 -10.82
N PRO A 81 14.40 -22.59 -11.11
CA PRO A 81 15.38 -22.18 -10.12
C PRO A 81 15.10 -20.77 -9.55
N LEU A 82 15.46 -20.58 -8.29
CA LEU A 82 15.63 -19.27 -7.65
C LEU A 82 16.88 -18.58 -8.21
N PRO A 83 16.96 -17.25 -8.15
CA PRO A 83 18.18 -16.53 -8.53
C PRO A 83 19.39 -16.86 -7.64
N GLU A 84 19.14 -17.36 -6.43
CA GLU A 84 20.16 -17.73 -5.43
C GLU A 84 19.67 -18.97 -4.67
N ALA A 85 20.62 -19.81 -4.22
CA ALA A 85 20.33 -21.00 -3.41
C ALA A 85 19.68 -20.64 -2.06
N THR A 86 18.86 -21.55 -1.55
CA THR A 86 18.28 -21.42 -0.20
C THR A 86 19.30 -21.73 0.89
N ALA A 87 19.15 -21.08 2.03
CA ALA A 87 20.01 -21.21 3.20
C ALA A 87 19.19 -21.49 4.46
N ALA A 88 19.81 -22.08 5.48
CA ALA A 88 19.21 -22.45 6.78
C ALA A 88 18.64 -21.29 7.63
N VAL A 89 18.54 -20.09 7.07
CA VAL A 89 17.99 -18.88 7.72
C VAL A 89 16.91 -18.21 6.88
N ASP A 90 16.62 -18.75 5.70
CA ASP A 90 15.60 -18.19 4.83
C ASP A 90 14.22 -18.50 5.39
N SER A 91 13.51 -17.44 5.77
CA SER A 91 12.09 -17.53 6.10
C SER A 91 11.26 -17.77 4.85
N TYR A 92 10.24 -18.61 4.96
CA TYR A 92 9.34 -18.90 3.85
C TYR A 92 7.87 -19.00 4.30
N GLU A 93 6.97 -18.96 3.32
CA GLU A 93 5.54 -19.19 3.48
C GLU A 93 5.11 -20.34 2.55
N LEU A 94 4.31 -21.30 3.05
CA LEU A 94 3.63 -22.29 2.20
C LEU A 94 2.13 -22.04 2.17
N TRP A 95 1.62 -21.96 0.95
CA TRP A 95 0.25 -21.63 0.61
C TRP A 95 -0.39 -22.80 -0.13
N PRO A 96 -1.60 -23.22 0.23
CA PRO A 96 -2.34 -24.21 -0.54
C PRO A 96 -2.58 -23.76 -1.98
N SER A 97 -2.85 -24.75 -2.83
CA SER A 97 -2.96 -24.56 -4.27
C SER A 97 -4.06 -23.57 -4.69
N GLU A 98 -5.10 -23.45 -3.87
CA GLU A 98 -6.31 -22.65 -4.08
C GLU A 98 -6.07 -21.15 -3.88
N TYR A 99 -4.99 -20.78 -3.18
CA TYR A 99 -4.67 -19.38 -2.86
C TYR A 99 -3.27 -19.00 -3.36
N PRO A 100 -3.08 -18.81 -4.67
CA PRO A 100 -1.81 -18.35 -5.23
C PRO A 100 -1.38 -17.00 -4.63
N PRO A 101 -0.16 -16.87 -4.09
CA PRO A 101 0.30 -15.62 -3.48
C PRO A 101 0.28 -14.41 -4.43
N GLU A 102 0.54 -14.60 -5.72
CA GLU A 102 0.47 -13.54 -6.74
C GLU A 102 -0.93 -12.91 -6.81
N VAL A 103 -1.97 -13.75 -6.81
CA VAL A 103 -3.36 -13.29 -6.83
C VAL A 103 -3.70 -12.54 -5.52
N ILE A 104 -3.13 -12.94 -4.39
CA ILE A 104 -3.26 -12.19 -3.13
C ILE A 104 -2.60 -10.81 -3.24
N HIS A 105 -1.46 -10.67 -3.94
CA HIS A 105 -0.84 -9.36 -4.17
C HIS A 105 -1.75 -8.46 -5.00
N ASP A 106 -2.40 -9.02 -6.02
CA ASP A 106 -3.37 -8.28 -6.84
C ASP A 106 -4.56 -7.81 -6.02
N TYR A 107 -5.11 -8.64 -5.13
CA TYR A 107 -6.21 -8.23 -4.24
C TYR A 107 -5.80 -7.17 -3.21
N ILE A 108 -4.56 -7.22 -2.71
CA ILE A 108 -4.00 -6.14 -1.88
C ILE A 108 -3.97 -4.83 -2.67
N ASN A 109 -3.47 -4.86 -3.90
CA ASN A 109 -3.38 -3.68 -4.76
C ASN A 109 -4.75 -3.16 -5.20
N GLN A 110 -5.71 -4.06 -5.46
CA GLN A 110 -7.09 -3.70 -5.71
C GLN A 110 -7.72 -3.01 -4.51
N ALA A 111 -7.53 -3.54 -3.30
CA ALA A 111 -8.02 -2.89 -2.08
C ALA A 111 -7.41 -1.48 -1.90
N ILE A 112 -6.11 -1.32 -2.13
CA ILE A 112 -5.45 0.01 -2.10
C ILE A 112 -6.10 0.96 -3.12
N GLY A 113 -6.34 0.48 -4.34
CA GLY A 113 -7.02 1.24 -5.39
C GLY A 113 -8.45 1.64 -5.02
N GLU A 114 -9.22 0.76 -4.35
CA GLU A 114 -10.57 1.07 -3.89
C GLU A 114 -10.61 2.09 -2.74
N ALA A 115 -9.53 2.23 -1.98
CA ALA A 115 -9.39 3.28 -0.97
C ALA A 115 -9.11 4.67 -1.60
N ALA A 116 -8.73 4.71 -2.88
CA ALA A 116 -8.48 5.96 -3.59
C ALA A 116 -9.71 6.88 -3.54
N GLY A 117 -9.46 8.17 -3.35
CA GLY A 117 -10.52 9.17 -3.23
C GLY A 117 -11.09 9.34 -1.83
N HIS A 118 -10.76 8.44 -0.90
CA HIS A 118 -11.04 8.55 0.54
C HIS A 118 -9.80 8.74 1.39
N ILE A 119 -8.66 8.19 0.94
CA ILE A 119 -7.36 8.34 1.59
C ILE A 119 -6.36 8.83 0.55
N TYR A 120 -5.48 9.73 0.98
CA TYR A 120 -4.38 10.25 0.19
C TYR A 120 -3.10 10.19 0.99
N GLU A 121 -1.99 9.95 0.31
CA GLU A 121 -0.66 10.11 0.86
C GLU A 121 -0.33 11.61 0.88
N PRO A 122 -0.02 12.22 2.05
CA PRO A 122 0.25 13.65 2.15
C PRO A 122 1.44 14.08 1.30
N VAL A 123 1.26 15.16 0.54
CA VAL A 123 2.27 15.78 -0.32
C VAL A 123 2.23 17.28 -0.11
N GLU A 124 3.41 17.89 -0.04
CA GLU A 124 3.58 19.33 0.00
C GLU A 124 4.42 19.77 -1.20
N ASP A 125 4.02 20.86 -1.85
CA ASP A 125 4.78 21.49 -2.94
C ASP A 125 4.93 22.98 -2.68
N GLU A 126 6.16 23.49 -2.80
CA GLU A 126 6.51 24.91 -2.60
C GLU A 126 7.06 25.55 -3.88
N SER A 127 6.83 24.93 -5.04
CA SER A 127 7.44 25.32 -6.31
C SER A 127 6.81 26.57 -6.95
N LEU A 128 5.60 26.93 -6.54
CA LEU A 128 4.79 27.96 -7.18
C LEU A 128 5.09 29.37 -6.61
N GLN A 129 5.09 30.39 -7.49
CA GLN A 129 5.19 31.79 -7.10
C GLN A 129 4.04 32.63 -7.66
N ALA A 130 3.41 33.46 -6.83
CA ALA A 130 2.26 34.29 -7.22
C ALA A 130 2.60 35.57 -8.01
N GLY A 131 3.88 35.81 -8.30
CA GLY A 131 4.37 37.08 -8.89
C GLY A 131 3.77 37.43 -10.26
N GLY A 132 3.83 38.73 -10.61
CA GLY A 132 3.53 39.21 -11.97
C GLY A 132 2.05 39.35 -12.32
N GLY A 133 1.15 39.36 -11.34
CA GLY A 133 -0.30 39.50 -11.59
C GLY A 133 -0.98 38.22 -12.08
N VAL A 134 -0.24 37.12 -12.13
CA VAL A 134 -0.72 35.79 -12.50
C VAL A 134 -1.74 35.30 -11.47
N THR A 135 -2.85 34.75 -11.95
CA THR A 135 -3.91 34.16 -11.12
C THR A 135 -4.05 32.67 -11.33
N ARG A 136 -3.34 32.09 -12.29
CA ARG A 136 -3.45 30.70 -12.74
C ARG A 136 -2.10 30.02 -12.59
N PHE A 137 -2.05 28.95 -11.83
CA PHE A 137 -0.83 28.19 -11.55
C PHE A 137 -1.04 26.73 -11.94
N PRO A 138 -0.18 26.16 -12.79
CA PRO A 138 -0.25 24.73 -13.08
C PRO A 138 -0.02 23.95 -11.79
N ILE A 139 -0.87 22.97 -11.52
CA ILE A 139 -0.69 22.08 -10.36
C ILE A 139 0.34 21.03 -10.73
N PRO A 140 1.44 20.89 -9.96
CA PRO A 140 2.47 19.89 -10.22
C PRO A 140 1.93 18.47 -10.36
N GLU A 141 2.67 17.63 -11.08
CA GLU A 141 2.39 16.20 -11.12
C GLU A 141 2.54 15.57 -9.73
N GLY A 142 1.81 14.49 -9.48
CA GLY A 142 1.82 13.84 -8.17
C GLY A 142 0.96 14.51 -7.10
N ILE A 143 0.21 15.58 -7.41
CA ILE A 143 -0.87 16.08 -6.56
C ILE A 143 -2.22 15.73 -7.20
N ASP A 144 -3.03 14.94 -6.50
CA ASP A 144 -4.37 14.52 -6.95
C ASP A 144 -5.50 15.21 -6.19
N ALA A 145 -5.21 15.74 -5.01
CA ALA A 145 -6.13 16.56 -4.24
C ALA A 145 -5.39 17.64 -3.45
N ILE A 146 -6.01 18.82 -3.28
CA ILE A 146 -5.48 19.93 -2.48
C ILE A 146 -6.50 20.26 -1.39
N TRP A 147 -6.06 20.41 -0.15
CA TRP A 147 -6.92 20.85 0.96
C TRP A 147 -6.47 22.18 1.60
N LYS A 148 -5.21 22.60 1.42
CA LYS A 148 -4.76 23.94 1.80
C LYS A 148 -3.86 24.53 0.72
N VAL A 149 -4.00 25.84 0.52
CA VAL A 149 -3.03 26.67 -0.19
C VAL A 149 -2.49 27.65 0.83
N GLN A 150 -1.18 27.78 0.93
CA GLN A 150 -0.53 28.68 1.86
C GLN A 150 0.36 29.67 1.11
N VAL A 151 0.54 30.84 1.71
CA VAL A 151 1.39 31.92 1.21
C VAL A 151 2.48 32.16 2.24
N ARG A 152 3.73 32.30 1.78
CA ARG A 152 4.84 32.63 2.67
C ARG A 152 4.69 34.06 3.19
N VAL A 153 4.72 34.25 4.50
CA VAL A 153 4.57 35.57 5.16
C VAL A 153 5.89 36.12 5.68
N SER A 154 6.83 35.25 6.06
CA SER A 154 8.19 35.66 6.44
C SER A 154 9.15 34.47 6.40
N THR A 155 10.44 34.78 6.48
CA THR A 155 11.50 33.84 6.83
C THR A 155 12.03 34.22 8.21
N SER A 156 11.93 33.33 9.19
CA SER A 156 12.46 33.56 10.53
C SER A 156 13.98 33.36 10.53
N SER A 157 14.71 34.46 10.30
CA SER A 157 16.15 34.69 10.53
C SER A 157 17.09 34.65 9.31
N PRO A 158 18.14 35.50 9.28
CA PRO A 158 19.13 35.62 8.20
C PRO A 158 20.29 34.59 8.27
N SER A 159 20.23 33.56 9.11
CA SER A 159 21.31 32.58 9.24
C SER A 159 21.15 31.40 8.26
N PRO A 160 22.20 31.01 7.50
CA PRO A 160 22.13 29.94 6.49
C PRO A 160 21.87 28.52 7.01
N ILE A 161 21.63 28.34 8.30
CA ILE A 161 21.64 27.02 8.97
C ILE A 161 20.23 26.44 9.13
N ASP A 162 19.17 27.26 9.05
CA ASP A 162 17.78 26.80 9.20
C ASP A 162 16.98 26.97 7.90
N ALA A 163 17.06 25.97 7.02
CA ALA A 163 16.28 25.90 5.79
C ALA A 163 14.75 25.80 6.03
N ASP A 164 14.33 25.47 7.26
CA ASP A 164 12.94 25.24 7.67
C ASP A 164 12.26 26.48 8.31
N SER A 165 12.86 27.66 8.16
CA SER A 165 12.45 28.91 8.81
C SER A 165 11.28 29.64 8.14
N ALA A 166 10.59 29.01 7.19
CA ALA A 166 9.48 29.63 6.47
C ALA A 166 8.21 29.71 7.33
N VAL A 167 7.69 30.92 7.55
CA VAL A 167 6.36 31.09 8.14
C VAL A 167 5.32 31.12 7.02
N TRP A 168 4.37 30.19 7.08
CA TRP A 168 3.30 30.02 6.10
C TRP A 168 1.94 30.43 6.66
N ARG A 169 1.15 31.16 5.86
CA ARG A 169 -0.24 31.53 6.18
C ARG A 169 -1.19 30.86 5.21
N THR A 170 -2.16 30.11 5.74
CA THR A 170 -3.21 29.48 4.93
C THR A 170 -4.14 30.52 4.30
N LEU A 171 -4.35 30.42 2.99
CA LEU A 171 -5.36 31.19 2.27
C LEU A 171 -6.77 30.65 2.58
N PRO A 172 -7.73 31.53 2.91
CA PRO A 172 -9.14 31.16 3.01
C PRO A 172 -9.64 30.40 1.77
N SER A 173 -10.46 29.37 1.96
CA SER A 173 -10.92 28.47 0.89
C SER A 173 -11.66 29.20 -0.24
N HIS A 174 -12.39 30.28 0.05
CA HIS A 174 -13.12 31.07 -0.94
C HIS A 174 -12.22 31.95 -1.84
N LEU A 175 -10.92 32.03 -1.55
CA LEU A 175 -9.97 32.87 -2.29
C LEU A 175 -9.16 32.13 -3.35
N TRP A 176 -9.40 30.84 -3.49
CA TRP A 176 -8.78 30.00 -4.51
C TRP A 176 -9.79 28.98 -5.03
N GLY A 177 -9.47 28.33 -6.14
CA GLY A 177 -10.26 27.31 -6.82
C GLY A 177 -9.37 26.38 -7.64
N ILE A 178 -9.91 25.25 -8.08
CA ILE A 178 -9.20 24.33 -8.98
C ILE A 178 -10.02 24.21 -10.25
N ASP A 179 -9.38 24.48 -11.38
CA ASP A 179 -9.85 24.06 -12.69
C ASP A 179 -9.36 22.64 -12.95
N LYS A 180 -10.29 21.68 -12.96
CA LYS A 180 -9.98 20.26 -13.15
C LYS A 180 -9.65 19.91 -14.59
N GLY A 181 -10.19 20.65 -15.55
CA GLY A 181 -9.94 20.40 -16.98
C GLY A 181 -8.48 20.68 -17.33
N ASP A 182 -7.97 21.80 -16.81
CA ASP A 182 -6.61 22.26 -17.11
C ASP A 182 -5.58 21.88 -16.03
N ARG A 183 -6.00 21.25 -14.91
CA ARG A 183 -5.19 21.05 -13.69
C ARG A 183 -4.53 22.35 -13.20
N VAL A 184 -5.33 23.41 -13.08
CA VAL A 184 -4.84 24.73 -12.69
C VAL A 184 -5.42 25.17 -11.35
N LEU A 185 -4.56 25.63 -10.45
CA LEU A 185 -4.95 26.42 -9.29
C LEU A 185 -5.27 27.85 -9.75
N THR A 186 -6.47 28.33 -9.43
CA THR A 186 -6.88 29.70 -9.73
C THR A 186 -7.05 30.49 -8.43
N LEU A 187 -6.42 31.66 -8.34
CA LEU A 187 -6.65 32.62 -7.26
C LEU A 187 -7.70 33.66 -7.66
N THR A 188 -8.59 34.01 -6.73
CA THR A 188 -9.46 35.18 -6.91
C THR A 188 -8.64 36.46 -6.77
N ASP A 189 -9.21 37.62 -7.11
CA ASP A 189 -8.55 38.91 -6.86
C ASP A 189 -8.19 39.11 -5.39
N GLY A 190 -9.04 38.64 -4.46
CA GLY A 190 -8.74 38.65 -3.04
C GLY A 190 -7.57 37.73 -2.69
N GLY A 191 -7.55 36.51 -3.23
CA GLY A 191 -6.45 35.56 -3.04
C GLY A 191 -5.12 36.09 -3.57
N ARG A 192 -5.14 36.66 -4.78
CA ARG A 192 -3.99 37.32 -5.40
C ARG A 192 -3.48 38.47 -4.54
N ARG A 193 -4.36 39.35 -4.05
CA ARG A 193 -3.95 40.46 -3.16
C ARG A 193 -3.31 39.97 -1.87
N LEU A 194 -3.82 38.87 -1.29
CA LEU A 194 -3.23 38.28 -0.09
C LEU A 194 -1.92 37.54 -0.36
N ALA A 195 -1.77 36.93 -1.54
CA ALA A 195 -0.56 36.25 -1.96
C ALA A 195 0.56 37.23 -2.34
N GLY A 196 0.21 38.36 -2.94
CA GLY A 196 1.17 39.33 -3.44
C GLY A 196 2.12 38.68 -4.46
N SER A 197 3.42 38.82 -4.25
CA SER A 197 4.47 38.13 -5.01
C SER A 197 5.15 37.01 -4.21
N ALA A 198 4.53 36.57 -3.11
CA ALA A 198 5.12 35.56 -2.26
C ALA A 198 5.01 34.15 -2.88
N PRO A 199 5.92 33.23 -2.50
CA PRO A 199 5.78 31.81 -2.79
C PRO A 199 4.47 31.24 -2.27
N LEU A 200 3.93 30.28 -3.03
CA LEU A 200 2.77 29.50 -2.69
C LEU A 200 3.21 28.09 -2.29
N LYS A 201 2.55 27.56 -1.27
CA LYS A 201 2.68 26.17 -0.85
C LYS A 201 1.34 25.46 -1.04
N LEU A 202 1.33 24.38 -1.82
CA LEU A 202 0.21 23.48 -1.93
C LEU A 202 0.36 22.39 -0.88
N VAL A 203 -0.67 22.20 -0.06
CA VAL A 203 -0.76 21.06 0.85
C VAL A 203 -1.94 20.22 0.42
N GLY A 204 -1.62 19.01 0.01
CA GLY A 204 -2.52 18.12 -0.65
C GLY A 204 -2.07 16.68 -0.48
N GLY A 205 -2.58 15.82 -1.34
CA GLY A 205 -2.16 14.44 -1.33
C GLY A 205 -2.29 13.78 -2.69
N ARG A 206 -1.58 12.67 -2.79
CA ARG A 206 -1.58 11.80 -3.96
C ARG A 206 -2.37 10.54 -3.68
N VAL A 207 -2.93 9.95 -4.73
CA VAL A 207 -3.58 8.64 -4.60
C VAL A 207 -2.52 7.61 -4.14
N PRO A 208 -2.83 6.77 -3.14
CA PRO A 208 -1.90 5.73 -2.70
C PRO A 208 -1.49 4.81 -3.86
N SER A 209 -0.20 4.56 -4.01
CA SER A 209 0.31 3.60 -5.00
C SER A 209 0.17 2.16 -4.51
N GLY A 210 0.01 1.23 -5.45
CA GLY A 210 0.11 -0.21 -5.15
C GLY A 210 1.50 -0.59 -4.64
N LEU A 211 1.58 -1.77 -4.01
CA LEU A 211 2.80 -2.36 -3.47
C LEU A 211 3.47 -3.23 -4.53
N SER A 212 4.71 -2.88 -4.90
CA SER A 212 5.50 -3.58 -5.91
C SER A 212 6.50 -4.59 -5.33
N SER A 213 6.83 -4.49 -4.03
CA SER A 213 7.76 -5.39 -3.36
C SER A 213 7.25 -5.79 -1.97
N ASP A 214 7.84 -6.84 -1.40
CA ASP A 214 7.48 -7.34 -0.08
C ASP A 214 7.81 -6.37 1.06
N ALA A 215 8.78 -5.48 0.84
CA ALA A 215 9.16 -4.42 1.77
C ALA A 215 8.33 -3.13 1.60
N SER A 216 7.55 -3.00 0.52
CA SER A 216 6.75 -1.80 0.26
C SER A 216 5.64 -1.65 1.31
N THR A 217 5.39 -0.40 1.75
CA THR A 217 4.32 -0.03 2.69
C THR A 217 3.33 0.94 2.04
N THR A 218 2.14 1.08 2.62
CA THR A 218 1.12 2.05 2.17
C THR A 218 0.53 2.84 3.34
N VAL A 219 -0.06 4.00 3.02
CA VAL A 219 -0.82 4.84 3.96
C VAL A 219 -2.24 4.36 4.20
N VAL A 220 -2.73 3.42 3.38
CA VAL A 220 -4.07 2.85 3.53
C VAL A 220 -4.10 1.96 4.78
N PRO A 221 -5.11 2.08 5.66
CA PRO A 221 -5.20 1.29 6.89
C PRO A 221 -5.18 -0.22 6.62
N ASP A 222 -4.30 -0.92 7.35
CA ASP A 222 -4.10 -2.36 7.22
C ASP A 222 -5.42 -3.15 7.36
N ASP A 223 -6.28 -2.77 8.31
CA ASP A 223 -7.55 -3.48 8.59
C ASP A 223 -8.48 -3.48 7.37
N PHE A 224 -8.51 -2.37 6.62
CA PHE A 224 -9.29 -2.29 5.39
C PHE A 224 -8.69 -3.17 4.29
N ILE A 225 -7.38 -3.11 4.09
CA ILE A 225 -6.68 -3.92 3.07
C ILE A 225 -6.87 -5.40 3.37
N ILE A 226 -6.63 -5.81 4.62
CA ILE A 226 -6.76 -7.20 5.05
C ILE A 226 -8.20 -7.68 4.87
N ALA A 227 -9.19 -6.91 5.35
CA ALA A 227 -10.59 -7.31 5.22
C ALA A 227 -11.03 -7.41 3.76
N ARG A 228 -10.69 -6.43 2.93
CA ARG A 228 -11.10 -6.38 1.53
C ARG A 228 -10.42 -7.44 0.68
N ALA A 229 -9.10 -7.60 0.81
CA ALA A 229 -8.37 -8.62 0.07
C ALA A 229 -8.79 -10.04 0.49
N THR A 230 -9.11 -10.25 1.79
CA THR A 230 -9.67 -11.53 2.26
C THR A 230 -11.04 -11.79 1.64
N ALA A 231 -11.94 -10.80 1.60
CA ALA A 231 -13.25 -10.94 0.97
C ALA A 231 -13.14 -11.28 -0.53
N LEU A 232 -12.26 -10.59 -1.26
CA LEU A 232 -12.01 -10.83 -2.69
C LEU A 232 -11.47 -12.26 -2.92
N ALA A 233 -10.52 -12.70 -2.11
CA ALA A 233 -9.95 -14.04 -2.22
C ALA A 233 -10.97 -15.15 -1.92
N LEU A 234 -11.85 -14.95 -0.92
CA LEU A 234 -12.95 -15.89 -0.66
C LEU A 234 -13.95 -15.91 -1.81
N PHE A 235 -14.33 -14.75 -2.33
CA PHE A 235 -15.28 -14.63 -3.43
C PHE A 235 -14.78 -15.29 -4.72
N ALA A 236 -13.47 -15.26 -4.96
CA ALA A 236 -12.86 -15.90 -6.12
C ALA A 236 -12.62 -17.40 -5.96
N SER A 237 -12.85 -17.96 -4.77
CA SER A 237 -12.64 -19.39 -4.52
C SER A 237 -13.62 -20.24 -5.36
N PRO A 238 -13.14 -21.26 -6.09
CA PRO A 238 -14.00 -22.09 -6.93
C PRO A 238 -15.03 -22.91 -6.12
N ASP A 239 -14.71 -23.23 -4.86
CA ASP A 239 -15.55 -24.04 -3.97
C ASP A 239 -16.22 -23.18 -2.90
N LEU A 240 -17.00 -22.18 -3.34
CA LEU A 240 -17.83 -21.35 -2.45
C LEU A 240 -19.01 -22.16 -1.88
N SER A 241 -18.68 -23.00 -0.89
CA SER A 241 -19.65 -23.62 0.01
C SER A 241 -20.50 -22.55 0.72
N GLU A 242 -21.60 -22.96 1.34
CA GLU A 242 -22.42 -22.06 2.16
C GLU A 242 -21.60 -21.38 3.28
N SER A 243 -20.69 -22.13 3.90
CA SER A 243 -19.76 -21.57 4.89
C SER A 243 -18.79 -20.55 4.28
N GLY A 244 -18.30 -20.79 3.05
CA GLY A 244 -17.47 -19.84 2.30
C GLY A 244 -18.19 -18.54 1.97
N ARG A 245 -19.48 -18.61 1.59
CA ARG A 245 -20.30 -17.41 1.33
C ARG A 245 -20.54 -16.60 2.60
N ALA A 246 -20.87 -17.26 3.71
CA ALA A 246 -21.02 -16.60 5.01
C ALA A 246 -19.71 -15.93 5.47
N ALA A 247 -18.57 -16.58 5.23
CA ALA A 247 -17.26 -16.00 5.51
C ALA A 247 -16.99 -14.75 4.64
N CYS A 248 -17.31 -14.80 3.35
CA CYS A 248 -17.20 -13.66 2.45
C CYS A 248 -18.04 -12.47 2.94
N GLU A 249 -19.31 -12.69 3.27
CA GLU A 249 -20.21 -11.64 3.76
C GLU A 249 -19.69 -11.00 5.06
N LYS A 250 -19.17 -11.82 5.99
CA LYS A 250 -18.55 -11.33 7.23
C LYS A 250 -17.37 -10.38 6.94
N TRP A 251 -16.52 -10.71 5.96
CA TRP A 251 -15.39 -9.87 5.59
C TRP A 251 -15.81 -8.61 4.82
N ASP A 252 -16.89 -8.67 4.04
CA ASP A 252 -17.48 -7.48 3.42
C ASP A 252 -18.10 -6.52 4.45
N VAL A 253 -18.70 -7.03 5.53
CA VAL A 253 -19.14 -6.19 6.66
C VAL A 253 -17.94 -5.49 7.30
N ARG A 254 -16.89 -6.25 7.63
CA ARG A 254 -15.65 -5.68 8.20
C ARG A 254 -14.99 -4.65 7.29
N THR A 255 -15.02 -4.88 5.98
CA THR A 255 -14.53 -3.92 4.98
C THR A 255 -15.29 -2.60 5.08
N ARG A 256 -16.62 -2.64 5.18
CA ARG A 256 -17.46 -1.43 5.30
C ARG A 256 -17.21 -0.70 6.62
N GLU A 257 -17.07 -1.43 7.72
CA GLU A 257 -16.72 -0.87 9.03
C GLU A 257 -15.35 -0.18 9.01
N ALA A 258 -14.33 -0.86 8.46
CA ALA A 258 -12.98 -0.31 8.33
C ALA A 258 -12.96 0.93 7.42
N ARG A 259 -13.73 0.93 6.33
CA ARG A 259 -13.88 2.09 5.45
C ARG A 259 -14.58 3.26 6.13
N ALA A 260 -15.59 2.99 6.96
CA ALA A 260 -16.29 4.03 7.72
C ALA A 260 -15.37 4.72 8.76
N ALA A 261 -14.33 4.02 9.22
CA ALA A 261 -13.31 4.58 10.11
C ALA A 261 -12.26 5.44 9.39
N PHE A 262 -12.33 5.60 8.06
CA PHE A 262 -11.41 6.45 7.34
C PHE A 262 -11.54 7.92 7.78
N PRO A 263 -10.42 8.66 7.85
CA PRO A 263 -10.46 10.06 8.25
C PRO A 263 -11.29 10.87 7.26
N LEU A 264 -12.18 11.72 7.78
CA LEU A 264 -12.95 12.65 6.97
C LEU A 264 -12.02 13.71 6.37
N LEU A 265 -11.94 13.73 5.04
CA LEU A 265 -11.20 14.75 4.31
C LEU A 265 -11.99 16.05 4.29
N THR A 266 -11.63 17.00 5.16
CA THR A 266 -12.26 18.32 5.21
C THR A 266 -11.56 19.29 4.26
N ASN A 267 -12.34 20.17 3.61
CA ASN A 267 -11.84 21.18 2.67
C ASN A 267 -11.04 20.65 1.46
N MET A 268 -11.10 19.35 1.19
CA MET A 268 -10.41 18.74 0.06
C MET A 268 -11.10 19.11 -1.26
N ARG A 269 -10.30 19.51 -2.24
CA ARG A 269 -10.69 19.68 -3.64
C ARG A 269 -9.87 18.74 -4.50
N ARG A 270 -10.56 17.89 -5.27
CA ARG A 270 -9.90 16.97 -6.20
C ARG A 270 -9.39 17.72 -7.42
N VAL A 271 -8.20 17.35 -7.88
CA VAL A 271 -7.56 17.86 -9.10
C VAL A 271 -8.00 17.06 -10.32
N ARG A 272 -8.34 15.77 -10.14
CA ARG A 272 -8.96 14.88 -11.13
C ARG A 272 -10.39 14.50 -10.72
#